data_AF-A0A399RTF9-F1
#
_entry.id   AF-A0A399RTF9-F1
#
_cell.length_a   1.000
_cell.length_b   1.000
_cell.length_c   1.000
_cell.angle_alpha   90.00
_cell.angle_beta   90.00
_cell.angle_gamma   90.00
#
_symmetry.space_group_name_H-M   'P 1'
#
loop_
_entity.id
_entity.type
_entity.pdbx_description
1 polymer ?
#
loop_
_entity_poly.entity_id
_entity_poly.type
_entity_poly.pdbx_seq_one_letter_code
_entity_poly.pdbx_strand_id
1 'polypeptide(L)'
;EWWKEATPQQQAEFFARSEQWLEKKYGKDRVVAAVVHRDEATPHLSAFVVPLTQDGRLSAKEFIGGRSKMREDQSTYAESVKKLGLERGIEGSRATHQTVQHYYESINRGTRSQVSIS
;
A
#
# COMPACT_ATOMS: atom_id res chain seq x y z
N GLU A 1 -14.31 7.74 -3.60
CA GLU A 1 -13.60 6.97 -2.57
C GLU A 1 -13.96 5.50 -2.74
N TRP A 2 -13.06 4.68 -3.31
CA TRP A 2 -13.36 3.30 -3.73
C TRP A 2 -13.98 2.45 -2.61
N TRP A 3 -13.49 2.59 -1.37
CA TRP A 3 -13.99 1.87 -0.20
C TRP A 3 -15.47 2.11 0.13
N LYS A 4 -16.03 3.27 -0.25
CA LYS A 4 -17.45 3.60 0.00
C LYS A 4 -18.39 2.91 -0.99
N GLU A 5 -17.89 2.58 -2.17
CA GLU A 5 -18.66 2.02 -3.29
C GLU A 5 -18.41 0.52 -3.46
N ALA A 6 -17.26 0.02 -2.99
CA ALA A 6 -16.87 -1.38 -3.13
C ALA A 6 -17.73 -2.32 -2.29
N THR A 7 -18.23 -3.39 -2.90
CA THR A 7 -18.99 -4.43 -2.22
C THR A 7 -18.11 -5.20 -1.22
N PRO A 8 -18.68 -5.88 -0.21
CA PRO A 8 -17.92 -6.73 0.69
C PRO A 8 -17.06 -7.78 -0.04
N GLN A 9 -17.54 -8.31 -1.17
CA GLN A 9 -16.74 -9.24 -1.98
C GLN A 9 -15.55 -8.55 -2.64
N GLN A 10 -15.72 -7.34 -3.19
CA GLN A 10 -14.62 -6.58 -3.78
C GLN A 10 -13.57 -6.19 -2.73
N GLN A 11 -14.00 -5.85 -1.51
CA GLN A 11 -13.10 -5.56 -0.39
C GLN A 11 -12.31 -6.79 0.05
N ALA A 12 -12.95 -7.95 0.15
CA ALA A 12 -12.26 -9.21 0.46
C ALA A 12 -11.27 -9.59 -0.66
N GLU A 13 -11.69 -9.45 -1.92
CA GLU A 13 -10.87 -9.71 -3.09
C GLU A 13 -9.67 -8.78 -3.19
N PHE A 14 -9.80 -7.51 -2.75
CA PHE A 14 -8.68 -6.57 -2.66
C PHE A 14 -7.58 -7.13 -1.74
N PHE A 15 -7.92 -7.49 -0.51
CA PHE A 15 -6.94 -8.01 0.44
C PHE A 15 -6.33 -9.34 -0.01
N ALA A 16 -7.14 -10.25 -0.57
CA ALA A 16 -6.66 -11.51 -1.11
C ALA A 16 -5.67 -11.30 -2.27
N ARG A 17 -5.95 -10.36 -3.17
CA ARG A 17 -5.04 -10.00 -4.27
C ARG A 17 -3.75 -9.35 -3.77
N SER A 18 -3.84 -8.49 -2.75
CA SER A 18 -2.67 -7.88 -2.13
C SER A 18 -1.74 -8.93 -1.52
N GLU A 19 -2.30 -9.90 -0.78
CA GLU A 19 -1.54 -11.01 -0.22
C GLU A 19 -0.93 -11.89 -1.32
N GLN A 20 -1.70 -12.28 -2.33
CA GLN A 20 -1.19 -13.06 -3.47
C GLN A 20 -0.05 -12.34 -4.22
N TRP A 21 -0.13 -11.01 -4.38
CA TRP A 21 0.95 -10.24 -4.99
C TRP A 21 2.22 -10.28 -4.13
N LEU A 22 2.10 -10.15 -2.80
CA LEU A 22 3.21 -10.28 -1.85
C LEU A 22 3.83 -11.67 -1.91
N GLU A 23 3.01 -12.73 -1.89
CA GLU A 23 3.47 -14.12 -1.98
C GLU A 23 4.17 -14.41 -3.30
N LYS A 24 3.63 -13.91 -4.43
CA LYS A 24 4.26 -14.07 -5.75
C LYS A 24 5.59 -13.35 -5.82
N LYS A 25 5.69 -12.16 -5.24
CA LYS A 25 6.90 -11.34 -5.28
C LYS A 25 7.99 -11.87 -4.36
N TYR A 26 7.63 -12.20 -3.13
CA TYR A 26 8.58 -12.48 -2.07
C TYR A 26 8.68 -13.96 -1.71
N GLY A 27 7.73 -14.79 -2.11
CA GLY A 27 7.59 -16.18 -1.65
C GLY A 27 6.66 -16.26 -0.45
N LYS A 28 5.73 -17.22 -0.48
CA LYS A 28 4.74 -17.45 0.57
C LYS A 28 5.39 -17.74 1.94
N ASP A 29 6.47 -18.49 1.93
CA ASP A 29 7.31 -18.80 3.10
C ASP A 29 8.02 -17.57 3.69
N ARG A 30 8.07 -16.46 2.96
CA ARG A 30 8.71 -15.22 3.40
C ARG A 30 7.74 -14.17 3.94
N VAL A 31 6.43 -14.36 3.80
CA VAL A 31 5.41 -13.48 4.38
C VAL A 31 5.09 -13.96 5.80
N VAL A 32 5.56 -13.24 6.81
CA VAL A 32 5.42 -13.63 8.22
C VAL A 32 4.04 -13.30 8.75
N ALA A 33 3.51 -12.13 8.35
CA ALA A 33 2.21 -11.66 8.75
C ALA A 33 1.63 -10.75 7.68
N ALA A 34 0.33 -10.86 7.45
CA ALA A 34 -0.48 -9.92 6.68
C ALA A 34 -1.73 -9.62 7.54
N VAL A 35 -1.78 -8.42 8.09
CA VAL A 35 -2.82 -8.01 9.05
C VAL A 35 -3.69 -6.96 8.39
N VAL A 36 -5.00 -7.22 8.38
CA VAL A 36 -5.99 -6.27 7.87
C VAL A 36 -6.54 -5.45 9.03
N HIS A 37 -6.32 -4.14 8.97
CA HIS A 37 -6.85 -3.15 9.90
C HIS A 37 -8.18 -2.62 9.35
N ARG A 38 -9.25 -2.68 10.16
CA ARG A 38 -10.61 -2.22 9.81
C ARG A 38 -11.18 -1.23 10.83
N ASP A 39 -10.41 -0.94 11.87
CA ASP A 39 -10.72 -0.08 13.01
C ASP A 39 -10.23 1.36 12.84
N GLU A 40 -9.60 1.66 11.72
CA GLU A 40 -9.12 3.00 11.33
C GLU A 40 -10.01 3.64 10.24
N ALA A 41 -9.69 4.88 9.86
CA ALA A 41 -10.47 5.66 8.89
C ALA A 41 -10.63 4.97 7.51
N THR A 42 -9.59 4.28 7.06
CA THR A 42 -9.58 3.52 5.81
C THR A 42 -9.04 2.12 6.06
N PRO A 43 -9.79 1.06 5.70
CA PRO A 43 -9.29 -0.30 5.79
C PRO A 43 -7.99 -0.48 4.99
N HIS A 44 -6.97 -1.09 5.61
CA HIS A 44 -5.67 -1.29 4.98
C HIS A 44 -4.97 -2.55 5.48
N LEU A 45 -3.92 -2.97 4.77
CA LEU A 45 -3.16 -4.18 5.05
C LEU A 45 -1.72 -3.84 5.40
N SER A 46 -1.27 -4.32 6.56
CA SER A 46 0.11 -4.28 7.00
C SER A 46 0.75 -5.65 6.80
N ALA A 47 1.80 -5.73 5.98
CA ALA A 47 2.53 -6.97 5.72
C ALA A 47 3.98 -6.90 6.20
N PHE A 48 4.43 -7.98 6.83
CA PHE A 48 5.80 -8.17 7.29
C PHE A 48 6.44 -9.30 6.49
N VAL A 49 7.52 -8.99 5.80
CA VAL A 49 8.19 -9.90 4.86
C VAL A 49 9.67 -10.03 5.24
N VAL A 50 10.19 -11.26 5.23
CA VAL A 50 11.61 -11.55 5.45
C VAL A 50 12.36 -11.48 4.12
N PRO A 51 13.36 -10.58 3.97
CA PRO A 51 14.11 -10.45 2.72
C PRO A 51 15.24 -11.48 2.64
N LEU A 52 14.89 -12.78 2.62
CA LEU A 52 15.85 -13.89 2.58
C LEU A 52 16.27 -14.21 1.15
N THR A 53 17.51 -13.90 0.79
CA THR A 53 18.11 -14.15 -0.52
C THR A 53 18.33 -15.65 -0.78
N GLN A 54 18.55 -16.01 -2.05
CA GLN A 54 18.73 -17.40 -2.45
C GLN A 54 19.97 -18.05 -1.81
N ASP A 55 21.00 -17.25 -1.53
CA ASP A 55 22.21 -17.65 -0.81
C ASP A 55 22.07 -17.57 0.73
N GLY A 56 20.87 -17.32 1.26
CA GLY A 56 20.56 -17.39 2.68
C GLY A 56 20.85 -16.12 3.49
N ARG A 57 21.17 -14.98 2.86
CA ARG A 57 21.39 -13.69 3.55
C ARG A 57 20.07 -12.94 3.73
N LEU A 58 20.05 -12.02 4.69
CA LEU A 58 18.97 -11.03 4.83
C LEU A 58 19.36 -9.74 4.10
N SER A 59 18.72 -9.46 2.96
CA SER A 59 19.06 -8.29 2.12
C SER A 59 17.82 -7.65 1.50
N ALA A 60 17.26 -6.64 2.19
CA ALA A 60 16.15 -5.84 1.66
C ALA A 60 16.53 -5.13 0.36
N LYS A 61 17.79 -4.71 0.21
CA LYS A 61 18.29 -4.05 -1.01
C LYS A 61 18.18 -4.96 -2.23
N GLU A 62 18.45 -6.25 -2.08
CA GLU A 62 18.40 -7.21 -3.19
C GLU A 62 16.95 -7.54 -3.57
N PHE A 63 16.09 -7.64 -2.55
CA PHE A 63 14.66 -7.92 -2.65
C PHE A 63 13.85 -6.76 -3.23
N ILE A 64 13.83 -5.62 -2.54
CA ILE A 64 13.10 -4.41 -2.96
C ILE A 64 13.78 -3.81 -4.19
N GLY A 65 15.11 -3.91 -4.26
CA GLY A 65 15.88 -3.37 -5.36
C GLY A 65 16.06 -1.85 -5.28
N GLY A 66 16.31 -1.27 -6.45
CA GLY A 66 16.41 0.17 -6.64
C GLY A 66 15.12 0.78 -7.20
N ARG A 67 15.21 2.05 -7.61
CA ARG A 67 14.09 2.85 -8.14
C ARG A 67 13.33 2.16 -9.28
N SER A 68 14.03 1.45 -10.18
CA SER A 68 13.40 0.75 -11.30
C SER A 68 12.45 -0.37 -10.83
N LYS A 69 12.92 -1.22 -9.91
CA LYS A 69 12.12 -2.32 -9.34
C LYS A 69 10.92 -1.76 -8.55
N MET A 70 11.13 -0.73 -7.72
CA MET A 70 10.03 -0.08 -7.01
C MET A 70 8.98 0.54 -7.95
N ARG A 71 9.39 1.05 -9.13
CA ARG A 71 8.45 1.55 -10.15
C ARG A 71 7.67 0.41 -10.80
N GLU A 72 8.34 -0.69 -11.12
CA GLU A 72 7.71 -1.90 -11.64
C GLU A 72 6.73 -2.49 -10.62
N ASP A 73 7.06 -2.48 -9.34
CA ASP A 73 6.17 -2.91 -8.27
C ASP A 73 4.85 -2.14 -8.25
N GLN A 74 4.88 -0.82 -8.43
CA GLN A 74 3.66 -0.01 -8.56
C GLN A 74 2.80 -0.46 -9.74
N SER A 75 3.42 -0.78 -10.88
CA SER A 75 2.71 -1.24 -12.08
C SER A 75 2.15 -2.65 -11.92
N THR A 76 2.95 -3.59 -11.41
CA THR A 76 2.52 -4.99 -11.22
C THR A 76 1.47 -5.13 -10.13
N TYR A 77 1.57 -4.33 -9.06
CA TYR A 77 0.54 -4.26 -8.03
C TYR A 77 -0.77 -3.70 -8.60
N ALA A 78 -0.72 -2.59 -9.33
CA ALA A 78 -1.90 -2.02 -9.97
C ALA A 78 -2.58 -3.03 -10.91
N GLU A 79 -1.82 -3.79 -11.71
CA GLU A 79 -2.38 -4.85 -12.56
C GLU A 79 -3.05 -5.96 -11.74
N SER A 80 -2.51 -6.30 -10.56
CA SER A 80 -3.09 -7.33 -9.69
C SER A 80 -4.50 -6.97 -9.20
N VAL A 81 -4.78 -5.69 -8.98
CA VAL A 81 -6.06 -5.17 -8.47
C VAL A 81 -6.92 -4.48 -9.53
N LYS A 82 -6.46 -4.39 -10.79
CA LYS A 82 -7.14 -3.69 -11.90
C LYS A 82 -8.59 -4.14 -12.13
N LYS A 83 -8.87 -5.42 -11.93
CA LYS A 83 -10.23 -5.99 -12.05
C LYS A 83 -11.23 -5.41 -11.05
N LEU A 84 -10.75 -4.76 -9.99
CA LEU A 84 -11.57 -4.08 -8.98
C LEU A 84 -11.88 -2.61 -9.35
N GLY A 85 -11.44 -2.15 -10.52
CA GLY A 85 -11.60 -0.76 -10.96
C GLY A 85 -10.58 0.22 -10.34
N LEU A 86 -9.53 -0.31 -9.70
CA LEU A 86 -8.42 0.49 -9.19
C LEU A 86 -7.36 0.70 -10.27
N GLU A 87 -6.78 1.89 -10.29
CA GLU A 87 -5.78 2.30 -11.27
C GLU A 87 -4.42 2.56 -10.63
N ARG A 88 -3.38 2.50 -11.46
CA ARG A 88 -2.02 2.85 -11.04
C ARG A 88 -1.96 4.34 -10.71
N GLY A 89 -1.23 4.69 -9.65
CA GLY A 89 -0.88 6.09 -9.38
C GLY A 89 -0.05 6.72 -10.51
N ILE A 90 0.13 8.05 -10.45
CA ILE A 90 0.85 8.82 -11.48
C ILE A 90 2.30 8.36 -11.59
N GLU A 91 2.73 7.93 -12.77
CA GLU A 91 4.12 7.58 -13.03
C GLU A 91 5.04 8.79 -12.92
N GLY A 92 6.15 8.64 -12.19
CA GLY A 92 7.08 9.75 -11.96
C GLY A 92 6.53 10.84 -11.05
N SER A 93 5.48 10.56 -10.27
CA SER A 93 4.95 11.49 -9.27
C SER A 93 6.07 12.08 -8.41
N ARG A 94 6.00 13.41 -8.22
CA ARG A 94 6.89 14.17 -7.33
C ARG A 94 6.33 14.30 -5.91
N ALA A 95 5.21 13.64 -5.61
CA ALA A 95 4.63 13.65 -4.29
C ALA A 95 5.63 13.08 -3.27
N THR A 96 5.77 13.77 -2.14
CA THR A 96 6.58 13.31 -1.02
C THR A 96 5.71 12.51 -0.05
N HIS A 97 6.22 11.38 0.44
CA HIS A 97 5.54 10.64 1.49
C HIS A 97 5.39 11.53 2.73
N GLN A 98 4.18 11.57 3.26
CA GLN A 98 3.86 12.27 4.52
C GLN A 98 3.53 11.21 5.57
N THR A 99 4.03 11.42 6.79
CA THR A 99 3.65 10.57 7.92
C THR A 99 2.15 10.76 8.22
N VAL A 100 1.52 9.71 8.79
CA VAL A 100 0.10 9.77 9.19
C VAL A 100 -0.16 10.95 10.13
N GLN A 101 0.73 11.16 11.11
CA GLN A 101 0.65 12.30 12.01
C GLN A 101 0.71 13.64 11.27
N HIS A 102 1.70 13.83 10.39
CA HIS A 102 1.86 15.08 9.64
C HIS A 102 0.66 15.33 8.71
N TYR A 103 0.11 14.28 8.10
CA TYR A 103 -1.11 14.38 7.30
C TYR A 103 -2.27 14.93 8.14
N TYR A 104 -2.57 14.34 9.30
CA TYR A 104 -3.64 14.83 10.17
C TYR A 104 -3.37 16.23 10.75
N GLU A 105 -2.12 16.57 11.07
CA GLU A 105 -1.74 17.93 11.46
C GLU A 105 -2.04 18.95 10.35
N SER A 106 -1.72 18.61 9.10
CA SER A 106 -1.96 19.49 7.95
C SER A 106 -3.45 19.70 7.67
N ILE A 107 -4.26 18.64 7.74
CA ILE A 107 -5.72 18.72 7.62
C ILE A 107 -6.29 19.58 8.74
N ASN A 108 -5.95 19.29 10.01
CA ASN A 108 -6.44 20.04 11.16
C ASN A 108 -6.04 21.52 11.13
N ARG A 109 -4.83 21.84 10.62
CA ARG A 109 -4.38 23.22 10.43
C ARG A 109 -5.17 23.91 9.31
N GLY A 110 -5.42 23.23 8.20
CA GLY A 110 -6.25 23.71 7.09
C GLY A 110 -7.71 23.95 7.51
N THR A 111 -8.30 23.02 8.26
CA THR A 111 -9.66 23.16 8.81
C THR A 111 -9.74 24.32 9.80
N ARG A 112 -8.76 24.51 10.69
CA ARG A 112 -8.70 25.68 11.58
C ARG A 112 -8.60 27.00 10.82
N SER A 113 -7.88 27.05 9.69
CA SER A 113 -7.80 28.27 8.88
C SER A 113 -9.10 28.60 8.13
N GLN A 114 -9.97 27.63 7.87
CA GLN A 114 -11.28 27.85 7.24
C GLN A 114 -12.38 28.26 8.23
N VAL A 115 -12.23 27.98 9.53
CA VAL A 115 -13.24 28.26 10.56
C VAL A 115 -13.09 29.65 11.20
N SER A 116 -12.02 30.40 10.88
CA SER A 116 -11.92 31.81 11.24
C SER A 116 -12.69 32.68 10.23
N ILE A 117 -14.00 32.76 10.39
CA ILE A 117 -14.80 33.87 9.85
C ILE A 117 -15.36 34.62 11.06
N SER A 118 -14.95 35.89 11.19
CA SER A 118 -15.43 36.85 12.19
C SER A 118 -16.83 37.34 11.87
#